data_AF-Q499Z3-F1
#
_entry.id   AF-Q499Z3-F1
#
_cell.length_a   1.000
_cell.length_b   1.000
_cell.length_c   1.000
_cell.angle_alpha   90.00
_cell.angle_beta   90.00
_cell.angle_gamma   90.00
#
_symmetry.space_group_name_H-M   'P 1'
#
loop_
_entity.id
_entity.type
_entity.pdbx_description
1 polymer ?
#
loop_
_entity_poly.entity_id
_entity_poly.type
_entity_poly.pdbx_seq_one_letter_code
_entity_poly.pdbx_strand_id
1 'polypeptide(L)'
;MTPMKRSVQTQVSEPFMESWGEESLPELPAEQSLTEYSDLEEAPSAHTLYVGHLNPQFSVPVLACLLRDTLERLEMPVAREHIEVVRRPRKAYALVQVTVHRDTLASLPWRLQTALEEHLILKELAARGKDLLLSEAQGPFSHREEKEEEEEDSGLSPGPSPGSGVPLPTWPTHTLPDRPQAQQLQSCQGRPSGVCSDSAIVHQQIVGKDQLFQGAFLGSETRNMEFKRGSGEYLSLAFKHHVRRYVCAFLNSEGGSLLVGVEDSGLVQGIRCSHRDEDRARLLVDSILQGFKPQIFPDAYTLTFIPVISTSETSVPLKVIRLTVHTPKAQSQPQLYQTDQGEVFLRRDGSIQGPLSASAIQEWCRQRWLVELGKLEEKMKALMMEKEQLQQQLQQHGPVSCTCCVL
;
A
#
# COMPACT_ATOMS: atom_id res chain seq x y z
N MET A 1 28.68 -14.39 -56.48
CA MET A 1 29.53 -13.21 -56.27
C MET A 1 30.57 -13.55 -55.23
N THR A 2 31.85 -13.49 -55.59
CA THR A 2 33.00 -13.98 -54.81
C THR A 2 33.36 -13.01 -53.68
N PRO A 3 33.66 -13.51 -52.46
CA PRO A 3 34.06 -12.66 -51.35
C PRO A 3 35.56 -12.34 -51.43
N MET A 4 35.89 -11.05 -51.37
CA MET A 4 37.26 -10.54 -51.47
C MET A 4 37.83 -10.30 -50.06
N LYS A 5 38.96 -10.95 -49.77
CA LYS A 5 39.82 -10.77 -48.58
C LYS A 5 40.38 -9.34 -48.53
N ARG A 6 40.32 -8.69 -47.36
CA ARG A 6 41.38 -7.75 -46.88
C ARG A 6 41.46 -7.80 -45.35
N SER A 7 42.39 -8.61 -44.87
CA SER A 7 42.93 -8.61 -43.51
C SER A 7 44.05 -7.57 -43.43
N VAL A 8 43.88 -6.56 -42.57
CA VAL A 8 44.95 -5.62 -42.20
C VAL A 8 45.43 -6.02 -40.81
N GLN A 9 46.69 -6.44 -40.77
CA GLN A 9 47.40 -6.96 -39.62
C GLN A 9 48.41 -5.89 -39.24
N THR A 10 48.16 -5.19 -38.12
CA THR A 10 49.14 -4.29 -37.50
C THR A 10 49.27 -4.73 -36.05
N GLN A 11 50.33 -5.49 -35.78
CA GLN A 11 50.84 -5.80 -34.45
C GLN A 11 52.23 -5.17 -34.31
N VAL A 12 52.73 -5.14 -33.06
CA VAL A 12 54.03 -4.62 -32.59
C VAL A 12 53.93 -3.14 -32.22
N SER A 13 53.90 -2.76 -30.94
CA SER A 13 55.10 -2.73 -30.08
C SER A 13 54.73 -2.59 -28.58
N GLU A 14 55.03 -3.62 -27.78
CA GLU A 14 55.50 -3.51 -26.39
C GLU A 14 56.98 -3.93 -26.47
N PRO A 15 57.96 -3.27 -25.81
CA PRO A 15 58.02 -3.22 -24.33
C PRO A 15 58.68 -1.94 -23.75
N PHE A 16 58.35 -1.56 -22.52
CA PHE A 16 59.33 -0.88 -21.66
C PHE A 16 59.05 -1.23 -20.20
N MET A 17 59.86 -2.15 -19.70
CA MET A 17 59.85 -2.68 -18.34
C MET A 17 60.91 -1.89 -17.57
N GLU A 18 60.50 -0.81 -16.89
CA GLU A 18 61.37 -0.03 -16.02
C GLU A 18 61.56 -0.77 -14.69
N SER A 19 62.75 -1.36 -14.56
CA SER A 19 63.26 -1.96 -13.33
C SER A 19 63.43 -0.89 -12.27
N TRP A 20 62.59 -0.93 -11.23
CA TRP A 20 62.78 -0.16 -10.02
C TRP A 20 64.02 -0.71 -9.31
N GLY A 21 65.10 0.09 -9.34
CA GLY A 21 66.32 -0.21 -8.64
C GLY A 21 66.09 -0.25 -7.12
N GLU A 22 66.56 -1.33 -6.51
CA GLU A 22 66.78 -1.47 -5.08
C GLU A 22 67.79 -0.41 -4.61
N GLU A 23 67.32 0.75 -4.18
CA GLU A 23 68.13 1.65 -3.35
C GLU A 23 67.91 1.33 -1.87
N SER A 24 68.99 0.80 -1.32
CA SER A 24 69.29 0.44 0.05
C SER A 24 68.71 1.37 1.14
N LEU A 25 68.09 0.69 2.12
CA LEU A 25 67.70 1.14 3.45
C LEU A 25 68.74 2.04 4.15
N PRO A 26 68.33 3.21 4.67
CA PRO A 26 69.00 3.90 5.75
C PRO A 26 68.43 3.42 7.10
N GLU A 27 69.28 2.73 7.86
CA GLU A 27 69.04 2.22 9.20
C GLU A 27 69.27 3.34 10.23
N LEU A 28 68.21 3.85 10.88
CA LEU A 28 68.30 4.74 12.05
C LEU A 28 67.14 4.47 13.04
N PRO A 29 67.34 4.68 14.34
CA PRO A 29 67.06 3.66 15.34
C PRO A 29 65.73 3.83 16.07
N ALA A 30 65.25 2.70 16.55
CA ALA A 30 64.19 2.55 17.53
C ALA A 30 64.48 3.34 18.81
N GLU A 31 63.51 4.11 19.29
CA GLU A 31 63.05 4.11 20.69
C GLU A 31 62.07 5.26 20.96
N GLN A 32 61.07 4.97 21.80
CA GLN A 32 60.16 5.90 22.50
C GLN A 32 59.00 6.44 21.67
N SER A 33 57.83 5.80 21.74
CA SER A 33 56.68 6.19 22.60
C SER A 33 55.44 6.17 21.68
N LEU A 34 54.20 5.80 21.98
CA LEU A 34 53.38 5.72 23.18
C LEU A 34 52.19 4.77 22.82
N THR A 35 51.81 3.89 23.75
CA THR A 35 50.43 3.41 24.02
C THR A 35 49.52 3.13 22.81
N GLU A 36 49.47 1.86 22.41
CA GLU A 36 48.39 1.28 21.60
C GLU A 36 47.06 1.34 22.37
N TYR A 37 46.24 2.36 22.10
CA TYR A 37 44.80 2.28 22.36
C TYR A 37 44.20 1.47 21.22
N SER A 38 43.82 0.22 21.53
CA SER A 38 43.11 -0.67 20.62
C SER A 38 41.67 -0.22 20.42
N ASP A 39 41.47 0.93 19.77
CA ASP A 39 40.20 1.28 19.15
C ASP A 39 40.17 0.59 17.78
N LEU A 40 39.99 -0.74 17.79
CA LEU A 40 39.65 -1.48 16.58
C LEU A 40 38.21 -1.13 16.24
N GLU A 41 38.02 -0.01 15.54
CA GLU A 41 36.80 0.31 14.78
C GLU A 41 36.54 -0.87 13.81
N GLU A 42 35.73 -1.85 14.24
CA GLU A 42 35.38 -2.99 13.41
C GLU A 42 34.53 -2.50 12.22
N ALA A 43 35.09 -2.62 11.01
CA ALA A 43 34.39 -2.21 9.80
C ALA A 43 33.07 -3.01 9.61
N PRO A 44 32.02 -2.40 9.03
CA PRO A 44 30.77 -3.10 8.76
C PRO A 44 31.01 -4.29 7.82
N SER A 45 30.67 -5.50 8.26
CA SER A 45 30.77 -6.73 7.48
C SER A 45 29.43 -7.15 6.87
N ALA A 46 29.50 -7.92 5.78
CA ALA A 46 28.32 -8.43 5.08
C ALA A 46 27.79 -9.69 5.80
N HIS A 47 26.54 -9.64 6.24
CA HIS A 47 25.83 -10.74 6.89
C HIS A 47 24.59 -11.12 6.08
N THR A 48 24.16 -12.38 6.18
CA THR A 48 22.89 -12.83 5.59
C THR A 48 21.88 -13.02 6.71
N LEU A 49 20.76 -12.32 6.64
CA LEU A 49 19.64 -12.44 7.57
C LEU A 49 18.56 -13.34 6.97
N TYR A 50 18.11 -14.30 7.76
CA TYR A 50 16.91 -15.06 7.48
C TYR A 50 15.71 -14.38 8.14
N VAL A 51 14.68 -14.09 7.33
CA VAL A 51 13.40 -13.54 7.78
C VAL A 51 12.31 -14.59 7.58
N GLY A 52 11.91 -15.23 8.67
CA GLY A 52 10.89 -16.27 8.71
C GLY A 52 9.48 -15.74 8.93
N HIS A 53 8.50 -16.64 8.81
CA HIS A 53 7.09 -16.39 9.11
C HIS A 53 6.46 -15.23 8.34
N LEU A 54 6.91 -14.95 7.12
CA LEU A 54 6.27 -13.96 6.28
C LEU A 54 4.89 -14.43 5.87
N ASN A 55 3.97 -13.49 5.69
CA ASN A 55 2.61 -13.77 5.31
C ASN A 55 2.52 -14.30 3.86
N PRO A 56 2.20 -15.60 3.68
CA PRO A 56 2.16 -16.24 2.37
C PRO A 56 0.89 -15.84 1.59
N GLN A 57 0.08 -14.88 2.04
CA GLN A 57 -1.01 -14.32 1.25
C GLN A 57 -0.49 -13.23 0.30
N PHE A 58 0.60 -12.55 0.65
CA PHE A 58 1.18 -11.52 -0.20
C PHE A 58 2.02 -12.12 -1.34
N SER A 59 2.05 -11.42 -2.46
CA SER A 59 2.93 -11.77 -3.58
C SER A 59 4.38 -11.50 -3.20
N VAL A 60 5.32 -12.23 -3.82
CA VAL A 60 6.77 -12.04 -3.63
C VAL A 60 7.20 -10.57 -3.76
N PRO A 61 6.75 -9.79 -4.77
CA PRO A 61 7.07 -8.37 -4.87
C PRO A 61 6.53 -7.52 -3.72
N VAL A 62 5.32 -7.80 -3.23
CA VAL A 62 4.73 -7.06 -2.11
C VAL A 62 5.52 -7.35 -0.84
N LEU A 63 5.82 -8.63 -0.55
CA LEU A 63 6.66 -9.02 0.59
C LEU A 63 8.02 -8.34 0.56
N ALA A 64 8.70 -8.31 -0.60
CA ALA A 64 9.98 -7.64 -0.74
C ALA A 64 9.89 -6.12 -0.45
N CYS A 65 8.83 -5.45 -0.91
CA CYS A 65 8.60 -4.03 -0.61
C CYS A 65 8.36 -3.81 0.89
N LEU A 66 7.47 -4.59 1.50
CA LEU A 66 7.14 -4.46 2.91
C LEU A 66 8.35 -4.76 3.80
N LEU A 67 9.18 -5.74 3.42
CA LEU A 67 10.42 -6.07 4.11
C LEU A 67 11.42 -4.93 4.05
N ARG A 68 11.65 -4.36 2.86
CA ARG A 68 12.55 -3.21 2.72
C ARG A 68 12.11 -2.04 3.61
N ASP A 69 10.82 -1.70 3.56
CA ASP A 69 10.25 -0.63 4.38
C ASP A 69 10.30 -0.94 5.88
N THR A 70 10.33 -2.22 6.27
CA THR A 70 10.50 -2.65 7.66
C THR A 70 11.96 -2.52 8.10
N LEU A 71 12.90 -2.98 7.27
CA LEU A 71 14.33 -2.90 7.56
C LEU A 71 14.83 -1.45 7.56
N GLU A 72 14.28 -0.61 6.68
CA GLU A 72 14.55 0.84 6.68
C GLU A 72 14.14 1.50 8.01
N ARG A 73 13.03 1.07 8.62
CA ARG A 73 12.61 1.54 9.96
C ARG A 73 13.49 1.01 11.09
N LEU A 74 14.11 -0.15 10.90
CA LEU A 74 15.11 -0.72 11.82
C LEU A 74 16.52 -0.18 11.54
N GLU A 75 16.64 0.94 10.81
CA GLU A 75 17.90 1.60 10.47
C GLU A 75 18.86 0.70 9.67
N MET A 76 18.30 -0.25 8.93
CA MET A 76 19.03 -1.13 8.03
C MET A 76 18.47 -0.98 6.61
N PRO A 77 18.82 0.09 5.89
CA PRO A 77 18.38 0.25 4.51
C PRO A 77 19.01 -0.85 3.64
N VAL A 78 18.17 -1.60 2.93
CA VAL A 78 18.61 -2.70 2.05
C VAL A 78 18.13 -2.48 0.62
N ALA A 79 19.02 -2.71 -0.34
CA ALA A 79 18.67 -2.69 -1.76
C ALA A 79 17.85 -3.94 -2.16
N ARG A 80 17.07 -3.84 -3.23
CA ARG A 80 16.14 -4.91 -3.61
C ARG A 80 16.88 -6.18 -4.05
N GLU A 81 18.01 -6.04 -4.73
CA GLU A 81 18.87 -7.14 -5.19
C GLU A 81 19.41 -8.00 -4.04
N HIS A 82 19.41 -7.47 -2.83
CA HIS A 82 19.85 -8.15 -1.62
C HIS A 82 18.70 -8.84 -0.87
N ILE A 83 17.45 -8.75 -1.35
CA ILE A 83 16.27 -9.38 -0.74
C ILE A 83 15.76 -10.51 -1.64
N GLU A 84 16.00 -11.75 -1.25
CA GLU A 84 15.47 -12.93 -1.91
C GLU A 84 14.28 -13.48 -1.12
N VAL A 85 13.06 -13.28 -1.64
CA VAL A 85 11.84 -13.81 -1.00
C VAL A 85 11.42 -15.11 -1.63
N VAL A 86 11.30 -16.16 -0.81
CA VAL A 86 10.80 -17.47 -1.22
C VAL A 86 9.40 -17.67 -0.66
N ARG A 87 8.43 -17.89 -1.55
CA ARG A 87 7.05 -18.19 -1.20
C ARG A 87 6.72 -19.65 -1.54
N ARG A 88 6.32 -20.41 -0.52
CA ARG A 88 5.78 -21.77 -0.62
C ARG A 88 4.28 -21.77 -0.26
N PRO A 89 3.54 -22.86 -0.54
CA PRO A 89 2.19 -23.01 0.00
C PRO A 89 2.22 -22.88 1.53
N ARG A 90 1.47 -21.93 2.09
CA ARG A 90 1.33 -21.66 3.55
C ARG A 90 2.58 -21.17 4.29
N LYS A 91 3.73 -21.01 3.64
CA LYS A 91 4.95 -20.47 4.27
C LYS A 91 5.63 -19.50 3.32
N ALA A 92 6.09 -18.37 3.83
CA ALA A 92 6.98 -17.48 3.09
C ALA A 92 8.13 -17.06 4.02
N TYR A 93 9.31 -16.92 3.44
CA TYR A 93 10.50 -16.46 4.13
C TYR A 93 11.36 -15.66 3.16
N ALA A 94 12.31 -14.89 3.68
CA ALA A 94 13.26 -14.15 2.87
C ALA A 94 14.69 -14.32 3.38
N LEU A 95 15.64 -14.24 2.48
CA LEU A 95 17.07 -14.11 2.77
C LEU A 95 17.48 -12.70 2.38
N VAL A 96 18.09 -11.99 3.31
CA VAL A 96 18.44 -10.58 3.15
C VAL A 96 19.91 -10.36 3.42
N GLN A 97 20.65 -9.91 2.41
CA GLN A 97 22.06 -9.53 2.59
C GLN A 97 22.14 -8.10 3.13
N VAL A 98 22.81 -7.93 4.27
CA VAL A 98 22.95 -6.65 4.95
C VAL A 98 24.41 -6.36 5.27
N THR A 99 24.83 -5.10 5.12
CA THR A 99 26.15 -4.62 5.53
C THR A 99 25.96 -3.75 6.77
N VAL A 100 26.11 -4.35 7.94
CA VAL A 100 25.84 -3.68 9.23
C VAL A 100 26.90 -4.05 10.25
N HIS A 101 27.09 -3.16 11.23
CA HIS A 101 27.97 -3.45 12.36
C HIS A 101 27.42 -4.59 13.20
N ARG A 102 28.30 -5.34 13.86
CA ARG A 102 27.91 -6.49 14.69
C ARG A 102 26.98 -6.07 15.83
N ASP A 103 27.18 -4.89 16.41
CA ASP A 103 26.32 -4.34 17.46
C ASP A 103 24.92 -3.97 16.95
N THR A 104 24.83 -3.45 15.72
CA THR A 104 23.55 -3.19 15.05
C THR A 104 22.79 -4.49 14.85
N LEU A 105 23.48 -5.58 14.48
CA LEU A 105 22.87 -6.90 14.30
C LEU A 105 22.47 -7.54 15.64
N ALA A 106 23.30 -7.43 16.68
CA ALA A 106 22.98 -7.90 18.03
C ALA A 106 21.79 -7.15 18.65
N SER A 107 21.60 -5.88 18.29
CA SER A 107 20.47 -5.06 18.71
C SER A 107 19.19 -5.28 17.90
N LEU A 108 19.23 -6.02 16.78
CA LEU A 108 18.06 -6.20 15.93
C LEU A 108 16.86 -6.84 16.62
N PRO A 109 17.00 -7.94 17.39
CA PRO A 109 15.84 -8.58 18.00
C PRO A 109 15.07 -7.65 18.93
N TRP A 110 15.78 -6.86 19.75
CA TRP A 110 15.10 -5.90 20.64
C TRP A 110 14.50 -4.74 19.84
N ARG A 111 15.19 -4.21 18.82
CA ARG A 111 14.66 -3.13 17.97
C ARG A 111 13.40 -3.56 17.22
N LEU A 112 13.38 -4.79 16.73
CA LEU A 112 12.19 -5.38 16.10
C LEU A 112 11.03 -5.47 17.09
N GLN A 113 11.29 -5.97 18.30
CA GLN A 113 10.27 -6.08 19.35
C GLN A 113 9.69 -4.71 19.71
N THR A 114 10.55 -3.72 19.96
CA THR A 114 10.13 -2.34 20.25
C THR A 114 9.33 -1.75 19.08
N ALA A 115 9.79 -1.94 17.83
CA ALA A 115 9.10 -1.43 16.66
C ALA A 115 7.74 -2.10 16.40
N LEU A 116 7.56 -3.37 16.80
CA LEU A 116 6.25 -4.05 16.77
C LEU A 116 5.30 -3.51 17.84
N GLU A 117 5.81 -3.29 19.05
CA GLU A 117 5.07 -2.71 20.18
C GLU A 117 4.62 -1.27 19.88
N GLU A 118 5.49 -0.46 19.27
CA GLU A 118 5.20 0.90 18.82
C GLU A 118 4.39 0.94 17.51
N HIS A 119 4.02 -0.21 16.95
CA HIS A 119 3.26 -0.34 15.70
C HIS A 119 3.92 0.36 14.49
N LEU A 120 5.26 0.46 14.50
CA LEU A 120 6.05 0.94 13.38
C LEU A 120 6.13 -0.10 12.26
N ILE A 121 5.97 -1.39 12.59
CA ILE A 121 6.01 -2.51 11.65
C ILE A 121 4.59 -3.00 11.34
N LEU A 122 4.33 -3.29 10.07
CA LEU A 122 3.05 -3.84 9.62
C LEU A 122 2.82 -5.22 10.21
N LYS A 123 1.83 -5.36 11.10
CA LYS A 123 1.42 -6.66 11.66
C LYS A 123 1.04 -7.68 10.58
N GLU A 124 0.57 -7.20 9.43
CA GLU A 124 0.21 -8.08 8.31
C GLU A 124 1.42 -8.72 7.62
N LEU A 125 2.63 -8.16 7.76
CA LEU A 125 3.85 -8.71 7.16
C LEU A 125 4.12 -10.13 7.68
N ALA A 126 3.82 -10.38 8.95
CA ALA A 126 3.87 -11.70 9.56
C ALA A 126 2.65 -12.55 9.16
N ALA A 127 2.85 -13.85 9.01
CA ALA A 127 1.75 -14.80 8.91
C ALA A 127 0.88 -14.71 10.16
N ARG A 128 -0.45 -14.86 9.99
CA ARG A 128 -1.39 -14.72 11.10
C ARG A 128 -1.06 -15.70 12.23
N GLY A 129 -0.97 -15.18 13.45
CA GLY A 129 -0.67 -15.96 14.65
C GLY A 129 0.82 -16.27 14.85
N LYS A 130 1.71 -15.72 14.02
CA LYS A 130 3.17 -15.88 14.16
C LYS A 130 3.85 -14.52 14.24
N ASP A 131 4.91 -14.47 15.03
CA ASP A 131 5.80 -13.31 15.09
C ASP A 131 6.88 -13.40 14.01
N LEU A 132 7.29 -12.22 13.51
CA LEU A 132 8.38 -12.12 12.54
C LEU A 132 9.67 -12.62 13.18
N LEU A 133 10.24 -13.66 12.57
CA LEU A 133 11.50 -14.24 13.03
C LEU A 133 12.65 -13.66 12.20
N LEU A 134 13.59 -12.98 12.86
CA LEU A 134 14.84 -12.52 12.24
C LEU A 134 16.01 -13.25 12.90
N SER A 135 16.77 -14.01 12.12
CA SER A 135 17.96 -14.73 12.59
C SER A 135 19.11 -14.55 11.60
N GLU A 136 20.35 -14.54 12.10
CA GLU A 136 21.52 -14.58 11.24
C GLU A 136 21.66 -15.97 10.60
N ALA A 137 21.73 -16.02 9.28
CA ALA A 137 21.95 -17.24 8.54
C ALA A 137 23.43 -17.60 8.63
N GLN A 138 23.78 -18.54 9.52
CA GLN A 138 25.13 -19.10 9.59
C GLN A 138 25.41 -19.97 8.36
N GLY A 139 26.00 -19.35 7.32
CA GLY A 139 26.68 -20.04 6.22
C GLY A 139 25.99 -19.98 4.85
N PRO A 140 26.68 -20.44 3.80
CA PRO A 140 26.14 -20.50 2.44
C PRO A 140 25.14 -21.66 2.37
N PHE A 141 23.84 -21.38 2.48
CA PHE A 141 22.81 -22.42 2.48
C PHE A 141 22.72 -23.15 1.14
N SER A 142 23.19 -24.40 1.12
CA SER A 142 22.53 -25.46 0.35
C SER A 142 21.18 -25.76 1.00
N HIS A 143 20.12 -25.88 0.22
CA HIS A 143 18.77 -26.24 0.63
C HIS A 143 18.73 -27.38 1.66
N ARG A 144 18.71 -27.05 2.95
CA ARG A 144 18.38 -28.02 4.00
C ARG A 144 16.94 -27.76 4.40
N GLU A 145 16.07 -28.63 3.92
CA GLU A 145 14.66 -28.71 4.29
C GLU A 145 14.59 -28.78 5.82
N GLU A 146 14.21 -27.68 6.46
CA GLU A 146 13.82 -27.72 7.86
C GLU A 146 12.60 -28.64 7.95
N LYS A 147 12.78 -29.69 8.76
CA LYS A 147 11.81 -30.75 9.03
C LYS A 147 10.44 -30.13 9.30
N GLU A 148 9.43 -30.77 8.73
CA GLU A 148 8.02 -30.50 8.96
C GLU A 148 7.72 -30.60 10.45
N GLU A 149 7.85 -29.48 11.18
CA GLU A 149 7.26 -29.36 12.50
C GLU A 149 5.74 -29.24 12.30
N GLU A 150 5.06 -30.31 12.67
CA GLU A 150 3.60 -30.44 12.72
C GLU A 150 3.07 -29.37 13.70
N GLU A 151 2.35 -28.38 13.17
CA GLU A 151 1.74 -27.32 13.97
C GLU A 151 0.58 -27.88 14.80
N GLU A 152 0.78 -27.97 16.12
CA GLU A 152 -0.31 -28.11 17.10
C GLU A 152 -0.95 -26.74 17.38
N ASP A 153 -2.25 -26.69 17.14
CA ASP A 153 -3.19 -25.60 17.33
C ASP A 153 -3.22 -25.10 18.80
N SER A 154 -2.53 -24.00 19.08
CA SER A 154 -2.57 -23.32 20.39
C SER A 154 -3.25 -21.96 20.27
N GLY A 155 -4.58 -21.98 20.32
CA GLY A 155 -5.41 -20.78 20.42
C GLY A 155 -5.26 -20.12 21.79
N LEU A 156 -4.56 -18.99 21.85
CA LEU A 156 -4.57 -18.09 23.01
C LEU A 156 -5.24 -16.78 22.61
N SER A 157 -6.47 -16.63 23.11
CA SER A 157 -7.33 -15.46 22.94
C SER A 157 -6.90 -14.35 23.93
N PRO A 158 -6.47 -13.16 23.48
CA PRO A 158 -6.17 -12.06 24.38
C PRO A 158 -7.45 -11.29 24.72
N GLY A 159 -7.73 -11.15 26.01
CA GLY A 159 -8.85 -10.38 26.54
C GLY A 159 -8.66 -8.86 26.40
N PRO A 160 -9.76 -8.10 26.30
CA PRO A 160 -9.74 -6.66 26.01
C PRO A 160 -9.40 -5.84 27.27
N SER A 161 -8.42 -4.93 27.16
CA SER A 161 -8.13 -3.93 28.19
C SER A 161 -8.88 -2.61 27.93
N PRO A 162 -9.46 -1.98 28.97
CA PRO A 162 -10.38 -0.86 28.83
C PRO A 162 -9.71 0.53 28.91
N GLY A 163 -10.24 1.43 28.09
CA GLY A 163 -10.42 2.88 28.28
C GLY A 163 -9.45 3.67 29.16
N SER A 164 -8.67 4.54 28.54
CA SER A 164 -8.22 5.79 29.18
C SER A 164 -8.61 6.95 28.27
N GLY A 165 -9.60 7.73 28.72
CA GLY A 165 -10.03 8.96 28.06
C GLY A 165 -9.05 10.07 28.39
N VAL A 166 -8.49 10.70 27.37
CA VAL A 166 -7.68 11.92 27.51
C VAL A 166 -8.42 13.09 26.82
N PRO A 167 -8.66 14.23 27.50
CA PRO A 167 -9.48 15.31 26.97
C PRO A 167 -8.75 16.18 25.94
N LEU A 168 -9.50 16.59 24.92
CA LEU A 168 -9.14 17.51 23.83
C LEU A 168 -8.66 18.89 24.35
N PRO A 169 -7.49 19.40 23.94
CA PRO A 169 -7.07 20.78 24.20
C PRO A 169 -7.74 21.76 23.22
N THR A 170 -8.38 22.79 23.76
CA THR A 170 -8.93 23.94 23.04
C THR A 170 -7.81 24.85 22.51
N TRP A 171 -7.75 25.03 21.18
CA TRP A 171 -6.76 25.88 20.51
C TRP A 171 -7.01 27.38 20.69
N PRO A 172 -5.98 28.19 21.04
CA PRO A 172 -6.07 29.64 21.04
C PRO A 172 -5.97 30.21 19.62
N THR A 173 -6.95 31.02 19.26
CA THR A 173 -7.01 31.81 18.02
C THR A 173 -5.92 32.90 18.05
N HIS A 174 -4.80 32.67 17.36
CA HIS A 174 -3.81 33.73 17.12
C HIS A 174 -4.13 34.47 15.82
N THR A 175 -4.54 35.73 16.01
CA THR A 175 -4.76 36.72 14.96
C THR A 175 -3.42 37.10 14.31
N LEU A 176 -3.33 36.92 12.99
CA LEU A 176 -2.19 37.32 12.16
C LEU A 176 -1.99 38.85 12.17
N PRO A 177 -0.75 39.36 12.29
CA PRO A 177 -0.42 40.74 11.96
C PRO A 177 -0.08 40.89 10.46
N ASP A 178 -0.79 41.81 9.81
CA ASP A 178 -0.53 42.33 8.46
C ASP A 178 0.93 42.75 8.28
N ARG A 179 1.63 42.19 7.28
CA ARG A 179 2.94 42.69 6.85
C ARG A 179 2.85 43.31 5.44
N PRO A 180 3.31 44.55 5.25
CA PRO A 180 3.06 45.32 4.04
C PRO A 180 4.09 45.11 2.92
N GLN A 181 3.56 45.18 1.70
CA GLN A 181 4.07 45.87 0.51
C GLN A 181 5.45 45.48 -0.07
N ALA A 182 5.37 44.63 -1.10
CA ALA A 182 5.85 44.88 -2.45
C ALA A 182 7.12 45.71 -2.65
N GLN A 183 8.23 45.03 -2.99
CA GLN A 183 9.34 45.64 -3.72
C GLN A 183 9.78 44.75 -4.89
N GLN A 184 9.42 45.22 -6.09
CA GLN A 184 10.34 45.35 -7.22
C GLN A 184 10.85 44.06 -7.90
N LEU A 185 10.00 43.46 -8.73
CA LEU A 185 10.46 42.55 -9.80
C LEU A 185 11.19 43.36 -10.89
N GLN A 186 12.46 43.01 -11.09
CA GLN A 186 13.32 43.54 -12.13
C GLN A 186 12.93 43.02 -13.52
N SER A 187 12.99 43.96 -14.46
CA SER A 187 12.64 43.87 -15.87
C SER A 187 13.55 42.89 -16.61
N CYS A 188 12.98 41.82 -17.18
CA CYS A 188 13.62 41.03 -18.23
C CYS A 188 12.97 41.40 -19.57
N GLN A 189 13.67 42.22 -20.34
CA GLN A 189 13.34 42.55 -21.73
C GLN A 189 13.73 41.39 -22.65
N GLY A 190 12.83 41.01 -23.57
CA GLY A 190 13.21 40.34 -24.82
C GLY A 190 12.83 38.87 -24.98
N ARG A 191 11.54 38.55 -25.18
CA ARG A 191 11.12 37.38 -25.99
C ARG A 191 9.71 37.59 -26.58
N PRO A 192 9.46 37.26 -27.86
CA PRO A 192 8.28 37.70 -28.59
C PRO A 192 6.99 36.99 -28.17
N SER A 193 5.90 37.73 -28.38
CA SER A 193 4.49 37.44 -28.12
C SER A 193 4.06 36.01 -28.41
N GLY A 194 4.18 35.14 -27.42
CA GLY A 194 3.35 33.94 -27.33
C GLY A 194 1.92 34.37 -26.99
N VAL A 195 0.94 33.73 -27.64
CA VAL A 195 -0.49 33.86 -27.38
C VAL A 195 -0.77 34.01 -25.89
N CYS A 196 -1.21 35.20 -25.49
CA CYS A 196 -1.71 35.47 -24.15
C CYS A 196 -3.08 34.80 -24.07
N SER A 197 -3.11 33.53 -23.68
CA SER A 197 -4.32 32.99 -23.09
C SER A 197 -4.50 33.72 -21.76
N ASP A 198 -5.42 34.67 -21.75
CA ASP A 198 -5.87 35.50 -20.61
C ASP A 198 -6.58 34.69 -19.51
N SER A 199 -6.21 33.42 -19.40
CA SER A 199 -6.55 32.52 -18.30
C SER A 199 -5.25 32.15 -17.58
N ALA A 200 -4.39 33.15 -17.35
CA ALA A 200 -3.54 33.09 -16.19
C ALA A 200 -4.49 33.06 -15.00
N ILE A 201 -4.76 31.87 -14.45
CA ILE A 201 -5.44 31.71 -13.17
C ILE A 201 -4.50 32.39 -12.17
N VAL A 202 -4.73 33.69 -11.97
CA VAL A 202 -3.99 34.58 -11.08
C VAL A 202 -4.26 34.09 -9.67
N HIS A 203 -3.50 33.09 -9.21
CA HIS A 203 -3.33 32.66 -7.81
C HIS A 203 -4.59 32.79 -6.93
N GLN A 204 -5.76 32.60 -7.50
CA GLN A 204 -7.00 32.58 -6.77
C GLN A 204 -6.99 31.16 -6.25
N GLN A 205 -6.33 31.01 -5.10
CA GLN A 205 -6.38 29.84 -4.24
C GLN A 205 -7.82 29.36 -4.33
N ILE A 206 -8.05 28.27 -5.06
CA ILE A 206 -9.40 27.78 -5.31
C ILE A 206 -9.88 27.33 -3.93
N VAL A 207 -10.60 28.23 -3.27
CA VAL A 207 -11.18 28.03 -1.95
C VAL A 207 -12.09 26.82 -2.12
N GLY A 208 -11.74 25.71 -1.50
CA GLY A 208 -12.45 24.44 -1.63
C GLY A 208 -11.71 23.30 -2.33
N LYS A 209 -10.42 23.45 -2.68
CA LYS A 209 -9.61 22.25 -2.97
C LYS A 209 -9.25 21.55 -1.66
N ASP A 210 -9.59 20.27 -1.57
CA ASP A 210 -9.05 19.35 -0.55
C ASP A 210 -7.52 19.44 -0.60
N GLN A 211 -6.89 19.85 0.49
CA GLN A 211 -5.44 19.80 0.70
C GLN A 211 -5.18 19.20 2.08
N LEU A 212 -4.09 18.46 2.21
CA LEU A 212 -3.68 17.88 3.48
C LEU A 212 -2.37 18.49 3.94
N PHE A 213 -2.10 18.41 5.23
CA PHE A 213 -0.85 18.87 5.81
C PHE A 213 -0.03 17.67 6.26
N GLN A 214 1.26 17.68 5.99
CA GLN A 214 2.14 16.63 6.51
C GLN A 214 2.13 16.66 8.03
N GLY A 215 2.00 15.49 8.65
CA GLY A 215 1.86 15.35 10.10
C GLY A 215 0.42 15.51 10.61
N ALA A 216 -0.55 15.85 9.75
CA ALA A 216 -1.95 15.84 10.13
C ALA A 216 -2.46 14.41 10.34
N PHE A 217 -3.53 14.28 11.12
CA PHE A 217 -4.15 12.99 11.45
C PHE A 217 -5.54 12.88 10.81
N LEU A 218 -5.78 11.81 10.04
CA LEU A 218 -7.06 11.58 9.35
C LEU A 218 -8.05 10.70 10.12
N GLY A 219 -7.68 10.22 11.30
CA GLY A 219 -8.47 9.23 12.05
C GLY A 219 -7.87 7.82 11.94
N SER A 220 -8.61 6.82 12.39
CA SER A 220 -8.23 5.41 12.27
C SER A 220 -8.80 4.78 11.00
N GLU A 221 -8.18 3.69 10.54
CA GLU A 221 -8.77 2.85 9.50
C GLU A 221 -10.16 2.34 9.90
N THR A 222 -11.04 2.17 8.91
CA THR A 222 -12.41 1.69 9.14
C THR A 222 -12.77 0.62 8.10
N ARG A 223 -13.96 0.03 8.22
CA ARG A 223 -14.49 -0.89 7.20
C ARG A 223 -14.44 -0.30 5.79
N ASN A 224 -14.66 1.01 5.65
CA ASN A 224 -14.79 1.70 4.36
C ASN A 224 -13.58 2.62 4.07
N MET A 225 -12.54 2.60 4.90
CA MET A 225 -11.35 3.45 4.75
C MET A 225 -10.10 2.63 5.05
N GLU A 226 -9.18 2.56 4.09
CA GLU A 226 -7.89 1.89 4.24
C GLU A 226 -6.75 2.89 4.01
N PHE A 227 -5.73 2.86 4.87
CA PHE A 227 -4.52 3.66 4.74
C PHE A 227 -3.34 2.79 4.28
N LYS A 228 -2.49 3.40 3.45
CA LYS A 228 -1.21 2.81 3.03
C LYS A 228 -0.17 3.90 2.95
N ARG A 229 0.98 3.72 3.58
CA ARG A 229 2.07 4.71 3.57
C ARG A 229 2.54 5.07 2.16
N GLY A 230 2.75 4.06 1.32
CA GLY A 230 3.11 4.27 -0.08
C GLY A 230 4.53 4.79 -0.35
N SER A 231 5.46 4.63 0.61
CA SER A 231 6.86 5.03 0.49
C SER A 231 7.65 4.26 -0.57
N GLY A 232 8.76 4.85 -1.02
CA GLY A 232 9.69 4.21 -1.97
C GLY A 232 9.06 3.83 -3.30
N GLU A 233 9.33 2.61 -3.76
CA GLU A 233 8.84 2.06 -5.03
C GLU A 233 7.42 1.47 -4.93
N TYR A 234 6.65 1.85 -3.91
CA TYR A 234 5.31 1.32 -3.71
C TYR A 234 4.41 1.51 -4.94
N LEU A 235 4.47 2.68 -5.59
CA LEU A 235 3.64 2.98 -6.78
C LEU A 235 3.89 2.04 -7.95
N SER A 236 5.12 1.57 -8.14
CA SER A 236 5.48 0.67 -9.24
C SER A 236 5.27 -0.80 -8.91
N LEU A 237 5.39 -1.19 -7.64
CA LEU A 237 5.42 -2.60 -7.23
C LEU A 237 4.13 -3.04 -6.50
N ALA A 238 3.84 -2.43 -5.35
CA ALA A 238 2.78 -2.89 -4.45
C ALA A 238 1.41 -2.28 -4.78
N PHE A 239 1.38 -1.06 -5.32
CA PHE A 239 0.15 -0.33 -5.60
C PHE A 239 -0.80 -1.12 -6.50
N LYS A 240 -0.29 -1.77 -7.55
CA LYS A 240 -1.06 -2.66 -8.43
C LYS A 240 -1.79 -3.78 -7.67
N HIS A 241 -1.11 -4.40 -6.70
CA HIS A 241 -1.69 -5.49 -5.91
C HIS A 241 -2.72 -4.97 -4.90
N HIS A 242 -2.44 -3.84 -4.26
CA HIS A 242 -3.38 -3.21 -3.34
C HIS A 242 -4.64 -2.72 -4.07
N VAL A 243 -4.52 -2.08 -5.23
CA VAL A 243 -5.67 -1.70 -6.05
C VAL A 243 -6.54 -2.93 -6.33
N ARG A 244 -5.97 -4.05 -6.79
CA ARG A 244 -6.76 -5.27 -7.04
C ARG A 244 -7.50 -5.76 -5.81
N ARG A 245 -6.77 -5.93 -4.71
CA ARG A 245 -7.29 -6.52 -3.47
C ARG A 245 -8.33 -5.63 -2.81
N TYR A 246 -8.03 -4.36 -2.61
CA TYR A 246 -8.91 -3.41 -1.92
C TYR A 246 -10.11 -3.03 -2.78
N VAL A 247 -9.93 -2.75 -4.08
CA VAL A 247 -11.08 -2.39 -4.94
C VAL A 247 -12.06 -3.56 -5.07
N CYS A 248 -11.56 -4.79 -5.28
CA CYS A 248 -12.43 -5.98 -5.30
C CYS A 248 -13.19 -6.15 -3.97
N ALA A 249 -12.48 -5.99 -2.84
CA ALA A 249 -13.10 -6.09 -1.52
C ALA A 249 -14.17 -5.00 -1.29
N PHE A 250 -13.91 -3.75 -1.70
CA PHE A 250 -14.86 -2.64 -1.57
C PHE A 250 -16.09 -2.80 -2.46
N LEU A 251 -15.91 -3.24 -3.71
CA LEU A 251 -17.03 -3.53 -4.63
C LEU A 251 -17.96 -4.62 -4.10
N ASN A 252 -17.39 -5.65 -3.46
CA ASN A 252 -18.15 -6.75 -2.87
C ASN A 252 -18.77 -6.42 -1.50
N SER A 253 -18.58 -5.19 -1.03
CA SER A 253 -19.00 -4.73 0.30
C SER A 253 -19.86 -3.46 0.17
N GLU A 254 -19.63 -2.44 0.99
CA GLU A 254 -20.41 -1.18 1.01
C GLU A 254 -19.63 -0.04 0.33
N GLY A 255 -18.63 -0.38 -0.49
CA GLY A 255 -17.68 0.57 -1.05
C GLY A 255 -16.57 0.91 -0.07
N GLY A 256 -15.81 1.95 -0.41
CA GLY A 256 -14.75 2.43 0.46
C GLY A 256 -13.70 3.25 -0.27
N SER A 257 -12.72 3.74 0.48
CA SER A 257 -11.60 4.53 -0.05
C SER A 257 -10.26 3.96 0.40
N LEU A 258 -9.36 3.80 -0.56
CA LEU A 258 -7.94 3.51 -0.33
C LEU A 258 -7.15 4.82 -0.40
N LEU A 259 -6.51 5.22 0.69
CA LEU A 259 -5.64 6.40 0.74
C LEU A 259 -4.18 5.95 0.81
N VAL A 260 -3.40 6.33 -0.19
CA VAL A 260 -1.96 6.08 -0.26
C VAL A 260 -1.21 7.37 0.06
N GLY A 261 -0.27 7.33 1.00
CA GLY A 261 0.39 8.50 1.62
C GLY A 261 -0.03 8.75 3.06
N VAL A 262 -0.76 7.82 3.66
CA VAL A 262 -1.26 7.91 5.04
C VAL A 262 -0.82 6.64 5.75
N GLU A 263 -0.24 6.77 6.93
CA GLU A 263 0.11 5.61 7.75
C GLU A 263 -1.13 4.97 8.38
N ASP A 264 -1.01 3.71 8.80
CA ASP A 264 -2.08 2.96 9.47
C ASP A 264 -2.55 3.67 10.76
N SER A 265 -1.66 4.44 11.39
CA SER A 265 -2.00 5.30 12.53
C SER A 265 -3.03 6.36 12.16
N GLY A 266 -3.07 6.81 10.90
CA GLY A 266 -3.81 7.99 10.44
C GLY A 266 -2.92 9.18 10.10
N LEU A 267 -1.61 9.08 10.33
CA LEU A 267 -0.65 10.15 10.08
C LEU A 267 -0.41 10.37 8.58
N VAL A 268 -0.63 11.60 8.11
CA VAL A 268 -0.39 11.98 6.72
C VAL A 268 1.11 12.24 6.51
N GLN A 269 1.78 11.36 5.77
CA GLN A 269 3.15 11.59 5.32
C GLN A 269 3.19 12.19 3.91
N GLY A 270 2.25 11.78 3.06
CA GLY A 270 2.29 12.01 1.62
C GLY A 270 3.33 11.12 0.93
N ILE A 271 3.10 10.87 -0.36
CA ILE A 271 4.06 10.21 -1.24
C ILE A 271 4.60 11.20 -2.27
N ARG A 272 5.84 10.97 -2.70
CA ARG A 272 6.43 11.72 -3.82
C ARG A 272 5.70 11.32 -5.11
N CYS A 273 4.91 12.23 -5.65
CA CYS A 273 4.06 11.96 -6.81
C CYS A 273 4.11 13.13 -7.80
N SER A 274 4.92 12.97 -8.84
CA SER A 274 4.96 13.92 -9.96
C SER A 274 3.73 13.75 -10.86
N HIS A 275 3.48 14.71 -11.75
CA HIS A 275 2.38 14.59 -12.72
C HIS A 275 2.51 13.35 -13.63
N ARG A 276 3.75 12.89 -13.90
CA ARG A 276 3.99 11.64 -14.65
C ARG A 276 3.55 10.42 -13.85
N ASP A 277 3.75 10.44 -12.54
CA ASP A 277 3.34 9.34 -11.65
C ASP A 277 1.82 9.32 -11.49
N GLU A 278 1.16 10.48 -11.45
CA GLU A 278 -0.31 10.55 -11.47
C GLU A 278 -0.91 9.90 -12.71
N ASP A 279 -0.37 10.22 -13.89
CA ASP A 279 -0.83 9.67 -15.15
C ASP A 279 -0.62 8.15 -15.21
N ARG A 280 0.57 7.68 -14.79
CA ARG A 280 0.85 6.25 -14.64
C ARG A 280 -0.12 5.57 -13.67
N ALA A 281 -0.43 6.19 -12.54
CA ALA A 281 -1.37 5.66 -11.57
C ALA A 281 -2.79 5.58 -12.14
N ARG A 282 -3.26 6.60 -12.89
CA ARG A 282 -4.54 6.58 -13.59
C ARG A 282 -4.60 5.43 -14.60
N LEU A 283 -3.62 5.34 -15.51
CA LEU A 283 -3.54 4.27 -16.51
C LEU A 283 -3.47 2.88 -15.87
N LEU A 284 -2.71 2.74 -14.78
CA LEU A 284 -2.60 1.48 -14.05
C LEU A 284 -3.96 1.08 -13.45
N VAL A 285 -4.63 1.98 -12.74
CA VAL A 285 -5.95 1.72 -12.15
C VAL A 285 -6.96 1.35 -13.24
N ASP A 286 -7.03 2.13 -14.31
CA ASP A 286 -7.94 1.87 -15.44
C ASP A 286 -7.67 0.50 -16.08
N SER A 287 -6.39 0.17 -16.33
CA SER A 287 -6.00 -1.12 -16.91
C SER A 287 -6.37 -2.33 -16.04
N ILE A 288 -6.28 -2.19 -14.71
CA ILE A 288 -6.64 -3.22 -13.76
C ILE A 288 -8.16 -3.39 -13.73
N LEU A 289 -8.90 -2.29 -13.56
CA LEU A 289 -10.35 -2.33 -13.38
C LEU A 289 -11.10 -2.73 -14.66
N GLN A 290 -10.53 -2.45 -15.83
CA GLN A 290 -11.07 -2.96 -17.11
C GLN A 290 -11.09 -4.50 -17.16
N GLY A 291 -10.16 -5.17 -16.48
CA GLY A 291 -10.07 -6.63 -16.44
C GLY A 291 -11.02 -7.29 -15.43
N PHE A 292 -11.71 -6.52 -14.58
CA PHE A 292 -12.63 -7.07 -13.59
C PHE A 292 -13.91 -7.60 -14.23
N LYS A 293 -14.56 -8.54 -13.53
CA LYS A 293 -15.84 -9.11 -13.95
C LYS A 293 -16.82 -9.07 -12.77
N PRO A 294 -18.06 -8.58 -12.94
CA PRO A 294 -18.57 -7.91 -14.14
C PRO A 294 -17.80 -6.60 -14.42
N GLN A 295 -17.90 -6.11 -15.66
CA GLN A 295 -17.16 -4.92 -16.09
C GLN A 295 -17.48 -3.74 -15.16
N ILE A 296 -16.43 -3.08 -14.69
CA ILE A 296 -16.54 -1.86 -13.88
C ILE A 296 -16.61 -0.66 -14.82
N PHE A 297 -17.62 0.17 -14.63
CA PHE A 297 -17.75 1.44 -15.34
C PHE A 297 -16.98 2.55 -14.62
N PRO A 298 -16.47 3.57 -15.34
CA PRO A 298 -15.71 4.67 -14.75
C PRO A 298 -16.42 5.37 -13.59
N ASP A 299 -17.74 5.51 -13.64
CA ASP A 299 -18.53 6.17 -12.59
C ASP A 299 -18.53 5.41 -11.25
N ALA A 300 -18.14 4.14 -11.25
CA ALA A 300 -18.07 3.32 -10.05
C ALA A 300 -16.84 3.62 -9.18
N TYR A 301 -15.88 4.40 -9.67
CA TYR A 301 -14.71 4.79 -8.88
C TYR A 301 -14.28 6.23 -9.15
N THR A 302 -13.51 6.78 -8.23
CA THR A 302 -12.95 8.13 -8.37
C THR A 302 -11.52 8.10 -7.87
N LEU A 303 -10.58 8.49 -8.73
CA LEU A 303 -9.18 8.60 -8.40
C LEU A 303 -8.79 10.08 -8.28
N THR A 304 -8.41 10.50 -7.07
CA THR A 304 -8.03 11.88 -6.77
C THR A 304 -6.64 11.95 -6.17
N PHE A 305 -5.91 13.01 -6.51
CA PHE A 305 -4.56 13.27 -6.02
C PHE A 305 -4.61 14.55 -5.18
N ILE A 306 -4.52 14.38 -3.86
CA ILE A 306 -4.67 15.45 -2.89
C ILE A 306 -3.29 16.00 -2.56
N PRO A 307 -2.99 17.28 -2.81
CA PRO A 307 -1.68 17.86 -2.47
C PRO A 307 -1.47 17.88 -0.95
N VAL A 308 -0.25 17.53 -0.53
CA VAL A 308 0.19 17.58 0.86
C VAL A 308 1.16 18.73 1.02
N ILE A 309 0.80 19.71 1.85
CA ILE A 309 1.66 20.82 2.23
C ILE A 309 2.64 20.31 3.29
N SER A 310 3.94 20.39 2.98
CA SER A 310 5.02 20.06 3.89
C SER A 310 5.81 21.31 4.22
N THR A 311 6.31 21.39 5.46
CA THR A 311 7.30 22.40 5.87
C THR A 311 8.71 22.04 5.41
N SER A 312 8.92 20.81 4.90
CA SER A 312 10.21 20.33 4.44
C SER A 312 10.51 20.89 3.05
N GLU A 313 11.75 21.35 2.84
CA GLU A 313 12.33 21.83 1.58
C GLU A 313 12.51 20.68 0.55
N THR A 314 11.45 19.91 0.28
CA THR A 314 11.50 18.83 -0.71
C THR A 314 11.13 19.38 -2.08
N SER A 315 11.99 19.16 -3.07
CA SER A 315 11.78 19.61 -4.46
C SER A 315 10.60 18.94 -5.17
N VAL A 316 10.21 17.74 -4.72
CA VAL A 316 9.12 16.95 -5.30
C VAL A 316 7.85 17.13 -4.48
N PRO A 317 6.71 17.49 -5.11
CA PRO A 317 5.46 17.69 -4.39
C PRO A 317 4.96 16.38 -3.77
N LEU A 318 4.57 16.46 -2.50
CA LEU A 318 3.94 15.37 -1.79
C LEU A 318 2.44 15.38 -2.06
N LYS A 319 1.87 14.18 -2.24
CA LYS A 319 0.43 13.99 -2.46
C LYS A 319 -0.08 12.77 -1.72
N VAL A 320 -1.37 12.73 -1.47
CA VAL A 320 -2.10 11.52 -1.08
C VAL A 320 -2.95 11.07 -2.26
N ILE A 321 -2.82 9.81 -2.67
CA ILE A 321 -3.69 9.22 -3.68
C ILE A 321 -4.92 8.67 -2.97
N ARG A 322 -6.10 9.21 -3.28
CA ARG A 322 -7.39 8.72 -2.79
C ARG A 322 -8.12 8.03 -3.94
N LEU A 323 -8.23 6.71 -3.85
CA LEU A 323 -9.06 5.88 -4.74
C LEU A 323 -10.33 5.48 -4.00
N THR A 324 -11.45 6.09 -4.38
CA THR A 324 -12.76 5.82 -3.82
C THR A 324 -13.56 4.93 -4.74
N VAL A 325 -14.22 3.91 -4.18
CA VAL A 325 -15.05 2.93 -4.87
C VAL A 325 -16.49 3.11 -4.40
N HIS A 326 -17.38 3.40 -5.34
CA HIS A 326 -18.80 3.62 -5.09
C HIS A 326 -19.56 2.33 -5.42
N THR A 327 -20.18 1.73 -4.41
CA THR A 327 -21.10 0.61 -4.66
C THR A 327 -22.43 1.13 -5.20
N PRO A 328 -22.94 0.60 -6.32
CA PRO A 328 -24.24 1.02 -6.82
C PRO A 328 -25.31 0.64 -5.79
N LYS A 329 -26.12 1.62 -5.35
CA LYS A 329 -27.17 1.44 -4.33
C LYS A 329 -28.29 0.46 -4.74
N ALA A 330 -28.26 -0.07 -5.97
CA ALA A 330 -29.39 -0.73 -6.60
C ALA A 330 -29.01 -1.98 -7.40
N GLN A 331 -27.98 -2.73 -6.99
CA GLN A 331 -27.80 -4.07 -7.56
C GLN A 331 -28.93 -4.96 -7.04
N SER A 332 -29.95 -5.15 -7.88
CA SER A 332 -31.09 -6.02 -7.62
C SER A 332 -30.69 -7.50 -7.51
N GLN A 333 -29.54 -7.86 -8.07
CA GLN A 333 -29.01 -9.21 -8.03
C GLN A 333 -27.75 -9.26 -7.16
N PRO A 334 -27.68 -10.22 -6.22
CA PRO A 334 -26.46 -10.45 -5.45
C PRO A 334 -25.39 -11.01 -6.37
N GLN A 335 -24.37 -10.21 -6.67
CA GLN A 335 -23.24 -10.61 -7.51
C GLN A 335 -21.92 -10.27 -6.83
N LEU A 336 -20.93 -11.15 -7.03
CA LEU A 336 -19.54 -10.91 -6.65
C LEU A 336 -18.74 -10.43 -7.85
N TYR A 337 -17.92 -9.41 -7.60
CA TYR A 337 -16.84 -8.96 -8.44
C TYR A 337 -15.62 -9.86 -8.23
N GLN A 338 -15.00 -10.23 -9.34
CA GLN A 338 -13.71 -10.88 -9.41
C GLN A 338 -12.71 -9.95 -10.11
N THR A 339 -11.45 -10.06 -9.68
CA THR A 339 -10.32 -9.35 -10.30
C THR A 339 -10.01 -9.89 -11.69
N ASP A 340 -9.10 -9.22 -12.40
CA ASP A 340 -8.51 -9.68 -13.67
C ASP A 340 -7.79 -11.03 -13.56
N GLN A 341 -7.48 -11.48 -12.33
CA GLN A 341 -6.85 -12.77 -12.04
C GLN A 341 -7.86 -13.85 -11.62
N GLY A 342 -9.16 -13.55 -11.59
CA GLY A 342 -10.20 -14.48 -11.11
C GLY A 342 -10.22 -14.63 -9.58
N GLU A 343 -9.49 -13.80 -8.85
CA GLU A 343 -9.53 -13.77 -7.39
C GLU A 343 -10.72 -12.95 -6.90
N VAL A 344 -11.37 -13.43 -5.83
CA VAL A 344 -12.47 -12.75 -5.16
C VAL A 344 -12.06 -12.39 -3.74
N PHE A 345 -12.27 -11.13 -3.37
CA PHE A 345 -12.00 -10.62 -2.02
C PHE A 345 -13.26 -10.02 -1.41
N LEU A 346 -13.38 -10.13 -0.08
CA LEU A 346 -14.45 -9.54 0.72
C LEU A 346 -13.86 -8.69 1.84
N ARG A 347 -14.41 -7.49 2.05
CA ARG A 347 -14.04 -6.65 3.19
C ARG A 347 -14.76 -7.17 4.43
N ARG A 348 -13.99 -7.40 5.50
CA ARG A 348 -14.48 -7.66 6.86
C ARG A 348 -14.26 -6.41 7.71
N ASP A 349 -14.69 -6.46 8.95
CA ASP A 349 -14.39 -5.39 9.91
C ASP A 349 -12.88 -5.36 10.19
N GLY A 350 -12.20 -4.29 9.74
CA GLY A 350 -10.75 -4.09 9.87
C GLY A 350 -9.83 -5.03 9.08
N SER A 351 -10.34 -5.87 8.16
CA SER A 351 -9.46 -6.75 7.36
C SER A 351 -10.07 -7.15 6.02
N ILE A 352 -9.26 -7.72 5.13
CA ILE A 352 -9.73 -8.33 3.88
C ILE A 352 -9.62 -9.84 3.94
N GLN A 353 -10.71 -10.52 3.59
CA GLN A 353 -10.74 -11.94 3.31
C GLN A 353 -10.52 -12.19 1.83
N GLY A 354 -9.59 -13.08 1.51
CA GLY A 354 -9.44 -13.66 0.19
C GLY A 354 -8.00 -14.08 -0.10
N PRO A 355 -7.74 -14.71 -1.25
CA PRO A 355 -8.74 -15.11 -2.25
C PRO A 355 -9.75 -16.14 -1.69
N LEU A 356 -11.04 -16.00 -2.02
CA LEU A 356 -12.06 -16.95 -1.58
C LEU A 356 -11.94 -18.29 -2.32
N SER A 357 -12.17 -19.39 -1.59
CA SER A 357 -12.34 -20.70 -2.20
C SER A 357 -13.69 -20.83 -2.90
N ALA A 358 -13.81 -21.78 -3.83
CA ALA A 358 -15.07 -22.09 -4.50
C ALA A 358 -16.20 -22.41 -3.50
N SER A 359 -15.89 -23.17 -2.44
CA SER A 359 -16.85 -23.48 -1.37
C SER A 359 -17.33 -22.24 -0.62
N ALA A 360 -16.42 -21.30 -0.32
CA ALA A 360 -16.77 -20.04 0.34
C ALA A 360 -17.64 -19.16 -0.56
N ILE A 361 -17.38 -19.14 -1.87
CA ILE A 361 -18.19 -18.43 -2.86
C ILE A 361 -19.60 -19.05 -2.95
N GLN A 362 -19.70 -20.38 -2.99
CA GLN A 362 -20.98 -21.08 -3.01
C GLN A 362 -21.82 -20.79 -1.76
N GLU A 363 -21.18 -20.82 -0.59
CA GLU A 363 -21.85 -20.52 0.68
C GLU A 363 -22.31 -19.05 0.73
N TRP A 364 -21.47 -18.11 0.26
CA TRP A 364 -21.86 -16.71 0.13
C TRP A 364 -23.07 -16.55 -0.77
N CYS A 365 -23.08 -17.18 -1.95
CA CYS A 365 -24.20 -17.13 -2.88
C CYS A 365 -25.46 -17.70 -2.24
N ARG A 366 -25.36 -18.85 -1.56
CA ARG A 366 -26.47 -19.49 -0.87
C ARG A 366 -27.09 -18.56 0.17
N GLN A 367 -26.27 -17.93 1.02
CA GLN A 367 -26.74 -17.00 2.04
C GLN A 367 -27.42 -15.77 1.43
N ARG A 368 -26.84 -15.19 0.38
CA ARG A 368 -27.40 -14.00 -0.28
C ARG A 368 -28.73 -14.30 -0.96
N TRP A 369 -28.85 -15.41 -1.68
CA TRP A 369 -30.10 -15.81 -2.31
C TRP A 369 -31.19 -16.17 -1.31
N LEU A 370 -30.84 -16.72 -0.15
CA LEU A 370 -31.80 -16.97 0.93
C LEU A 370 -32.47 -15.67 1.42
N VAL A 371 -31.69 -14.59 1.53
CA VAL A 371 -32.22 -13.26 1.91
C VAL A 371 -33.16 -12.71 0.83
N GLU A 372 -32.81 -12.84 -0.45
CA GLU A 372 -33.67 -12.38 -1.55
C GLU A 372 -34.96 -13.20 -1.68
N LEU A 373 -34.90 -14.52 -1.43
CA LEU A 373 -36.10 -15.36 -1.35
C LEU A 373 -37.01 -14.92 -0.21
N GLY A 374 -36.47 -14.62 0.97
CA GLY A 374 -37.25 -14.08 2.10
C GLY A 374 -37.99 -12.79 1.74
N LYS A 375 -37.31 -11.83 1.09
CA LYS A 375 -37.94 -10.59 0.60
C LYS A 375 -39.05 -10.86 -0.42
N LEU A 376 -38.87 -11.86 -1.29
CA LEU A 376 -39.87 -12.21 -2.29
C LEU A 376 -41.11 -12.84 -1.64
N GLU A 377 -40.93 -13.71 -0.66
CA GLU A 377 -42.03 -14.30 0.12
C GLU A 377 -42.84 -13.24 0.87
N GLU A 378 -42.17 -12.23 1.46
CA GLU A 378 -42.84 -11.08 2.09
C GLU A 378 -43.68 -10.30 1.09
N LYS A 379 -43.13 -9.99 -0.10
CA LYS A 379 -43.87 -9.33 -1.19
C LYS A 379 -45.06 -10.15 -1.65
N MET A 380 -44.92 -11.46 -1.76
CA MET A 380 -46.03 -12.36 -2.11
C MET A 380 -47.13 -12.33 -1.05
N LYS A 381 -46.79 -12.36 0.24
CA LYS A 381 -47.77 -12.25 1.34
C LYS A 381 -48.50 -10.91 1.31
N ALA A 382 -47.78 -9.81 1.07
CA ALA A 382 -48.39 -8.47 0.96
C ALA A 382 -49.39 -8.38 -0.21
N LEU A 383 -49.01 -8.88 -1.39
CA LEU A 383 -49.90 -8.93 -2.56
C LEU A 383 -51.12 -9.83 -2.35
N MET A 384 -50.96 -10.93 -1.61
CA MET A 384 -52.08 -11.81 -1.26
C MET A 384 -53.07 -11.12 -0.33
N MET A 385 -52.59 -10.38 0.68
CA MET A 385 -53.46 -9.60 1.57
C MET A 385 -54.19 -8.48 0.81
N GLU A 386 -53.50 -7.77 -0.08
CA GLU A 386 -54.12 -6.72 -0.91
C GLU A 386 -55.21 -7.29 -1.82
N LYS A 387 -54.93 -8.43 -2.48
CA LYS A 387 -55.92 -9.14 -3.29
C LYS A 387 -57.15 -9.53 -2.46
N GLU A 388 -56.94 -10.06 -1.26
CA GLU A 388 -58.02 -10.46 -0.36
C GLU A 388 -58.86 -9.24 0.07
N GLN A 389 -58.20 -8.13 0.43
CA GLN A 389 -58.86 -6.87 0.78
C GLN A 389 -59.72 -6.34 -0.37
N LEU A 390 -59.19 -6.31 -1.60
CA LEU A 390 -59.94 -5.86 -2.78
C LEU A 390 -61.14 -6.77 -3.07
N GLN A 391 -60.98 -8.08 -2.90
CA GLN A 391 -62.07 -9.03 -3.07
C GLN A 391 -63.17 -8.83 -2.03
N GLN A 392 -62.81 -8.51 -0.77
CA GLN A 392 -63.77 -8.15 0.27
C GLN A 392 -64.50 -6.83 -0.05
N GLN A 393 -63.80 -5.82 -0.57
CA GLN A 393 -64.41 -4.55 -0.99
C GLN A 393 -65.41 -4.75 -2.14
N LEU A 394 -65.10 -5.58 -3.13
CA LEU A 394 -66.03 -5.89 -4.23
C LEU A 394 -67.28 -6.64 -3.76
N GLN A 395 -67.17 -7.48 -2.73
CA GLN A 395 -68.35 -8.13 -2.14
C GLN A 395 -69.23 -7.15 -1.34
N GLN A 396 -68.64 -6.13 -0.72
CA GLN A 396 -69.40 -5.07 -0.03
C GLN A 396 -70.10 -4.13 -1.01
N HIS A 397 -69.46 -3.80 -2.13
CA HIS A 397 -70.09 -3.11 -3.26
C HIS A 397 -70.89 -4.12 -4.11
N GLY A 398 -71.91 -4.73 -3.49
CA GLY A 398 -72.87 -5.56 -4.20
C GLY A 398 -73.49 -4.80 -5.39
N PRO A 399 -74.00 -5.51 -6.41
CA PRO A 399 -74.62 -4.88 -7.56
C PRO A 399 -75.75 -3.96 -7.06
N VAL A 400 -75.53 -2.65 -7.16
CA VAL A 400 -76.61 -1.68 -6.97
C VAL A 400 -77.60 -2.03 -8.07
N SER A 401 -78.65 -2.76 -7.71
CA SER A 401 -79.77 -2.98 -8.58
C SER A 401 -80.39 -1.60 -8.78
N CYS A 402 -79.91 -0.90 -9.80
CA CYS A 402 -80.61 0.24 -10.38
C CYS A 402 -81.87 -0.35 -11.01
N THR A 403 -82.88 -0.57 -10.18
CA THR A 403 -84.26 -0.77 -10.61
C THR A 403 -84.68 0.57 -11.20
N CYS A 404 -84.38 0.79 -12.48
CA CYS A 404 -84.92 1.92 -13.23
C CYS A 404 -86.42 1.68 -13.34
N CYS A 405 -87.19 2.29 -12.44
CA CYS A 405 -88.63 2.42 -12.61
C CYS A 405 -88.87 3.31 -13.83
N VAL A 406 -89.05 2.70 -15.00
CA VAL A 406 -89.66 3.38 -16.15
C VAL A 406 -91.14 3.47 -15.81
N LEU A 407 -91.56 4.67 -15.39
CA LEU A 407 -92.96 5.05 -15.20
C LEU A 407 -93.59 5.44 -16.53
#